data_AF-A0A2V7GPJ6-F1
#
_entry.id   AF-A0A2V7GPJ6-F1
#
_cell.length_a   1.000
_cell.length_b   1.000
_cell.length_c   1.000
_cell.angle_alpha   90.00
_cell.angle_beta   90.00
_cell.angle_gamma   90.00
#
_symmetry.space_group_name_H-M   'P 1'
#
loop_
_entity.id
_entity.type
_entity.pdbx_description
1 polymer ?
#
loop_
_entity_poly.entity_id
_entity_poly.type
_entity_poly.pdbx_seq_one_letter_code
_entity_poly.pdbx_strand_id
1 'polypeptide(L)'
;MAENRVVVEATLAAQLAPFIGSCIGFLDFETIIRAIPVWQDMFPWQQAAAQFSYHERQPDGTYTHVGYLAEGPHDARPPLAAAMVRATANAERVVTYTAFEKTRIRDLQRAVPELAPQLAALEAKLIDLHPVVKNCVYHPDFRGSFSLKDILTPLVPFVADKIPRHERDRVRQDLLDYCQRDTWAMVKLVERLRELARVD
;
A
#
# COMPACT_ATOMS: atom_id res chain seq x y z
N MET A 1 -18.39 -7.44 -28.98
CA MET A 1 -17.00 -7.56 -28.51
C MET A 1 -16.67 -6.23 -27.85
N ALA A 2 -16.38 -6.23 -26.54
CA ALA A 2 -15.95 -4.99 -25.89
C ALA A 2 -14.62 -4.58 -26.50
N GLU A 3 -14.49 -3.35 -26.97
CA GLU A 3 -13.20 -2.81 -27.44
C GLU A 3 -12.19 -2.96 -26.31
N ASN A 4 -11.01 -3.52 -26.61
CA ASN A 4 -9.94 -3.73 -25.64
C ASN A 4 -9.25 -2.39 -25.31
N ARG A 5 -10.02 -1.49 -24.70
CA ARG A 5 -9.60 -0.12 -24.38
C ARG A 5 -9.98 0.20 -22.94
N VAL A 6 -9.19 1.07 -22.34
CA VAL A 6 -9.50 1.64 -21.02
C VAL A 6 -10.65 2.63 -21.17
N VAL A 7 -11.68 2.47 -20.34
CA VAL A 7 -12.77 3.41 -20.16
C VAL A 7 -12.44 4.30 -18.97
N VAL A 8 -12.60 5.62 -19.14
CA VAL A 8 -12.26 6.62 -18.13
C VAL A 8 -13.46 7.57 -17.93
N GLU A 9 -13.89 7.72 -16.69
CA GLU A 9 -14.92 8.68 -16.30
C GLU A 9 -14.37 10.10 -16.25
N ALA A 10 -15.20 11.08 -16.64
CA ALA A 10 -14.82 12.50 -16.62
C ALA A 10 -14.47 13.02 -15.21
N THR A 11 -14.91 12.34 -14.16
CA THR A 11 -14.66 12.72 -12.76
C THR A 11 -13.28 12.32 -12.25
N LEU A 12 -12.50 11.54 -13.02
CA LEU A 12 -11.20 11.02 -12.58
C LEU A 12 -10.26 12.12 -12.09
N ALA A 13 -10.13 13.22 -12.84
CA ALA A 13 -9.25 14.33 -12.48
C ALA A 13 -9.58 14.93 -11.10
N ALA A 14 -10.87 15.14 -10.83
CA ALA A 14 -11.32 15.68 -9.54
C ALA A 14 -11.08 14.70 -8.39
N GLN A 15 -11.29 13.39 -8.63
CA GLN A 15 -11.05 12.35 -7.62
C GLN A 15 -9.56 12.09 -7.36
N LEU A 16 -8.67 12.39 -8.31
CA LEU A 16 -7.22 12.28 -8.15
C LEU A 16 -6.58 13.47 -7.42
N ALA A 17 -7.26 14.62 -7.30
CA ALA A 17 -6.69 15.81 -6.67
C ALA A 17 -6.05 15.56 -5.28
N PRO A 18 -6.61 14.72 -4.38
CA PRO A 18 -5.98 14.39 -3.10
C PRO A 18 -4.67 13.56 -3.21
N PHE A 19 -4.41 12.95 -4.36
CA PHE A 19 -3.25 12.09 -4.65
C PHE A 19 -2.13 12.87 -5.37
N ILE A 20 -2.23 14.20 -5.43
CA ILE A 20 -1.25 15.09 -6.03
C ILE A 20 -0.65 15.96 -4.92
N GLY A 21 0.69 15.97 -4.81
CA GLY A 21 1.40 16.66 -3.74
C GLY A 21 2.91 16.44 -3.80
N SER A 22 3.66 17.28 -3.07
CA SER A 22 5.12 17.24 -3.08
C SER A 22 5.67 16.07 -2.26
N CYS A 23 5.01 15.73 -1.14
CA CYS A 23 5.40 14.67 -0.22
C CYS A 23 4.25 13.68 -0.01
N ILE A 24 4.06 12.77 -0.98
CA ILE A 24 3.05 11.70 -0.91
C ILE A 24 3.72 10.37 -0.61
N GLY A 25 3.25 9.73 0.46
CA GLY A 25 3.63 8.38 0.85
C GLY A 25 2.72 7.32 0.25
N PHE A 26 3.22 6.08 0.14
CA PHE A 26 2.49 4.89 -0.30
C PHE A 26 2.80 3.77 0.67
N LEU A 27 1.81 3.25 1.38
CA LEU A 27 1.97 2.29 2.48
C LEU A 27 1.20 1.01 2.21
N ASP A 28 1.85 -0.11 2.47
CA ASP A 28 1.27 -1.45 2.42
C ASP A 28 1.75 -2.30 3.60
N PHE A 29 0.95 -3.27 4.04
CA PHE A 29 1.29 -4.19 5.12
C PHE A 29 1.17 -5.65 4.72
N GLU A 30 2.08 -6.46 5.27
CA GLU A 30 1.90 -7.90 5.35
C GLU A 30 1.61 -8.32 6.80
N THR A 31 0.66 -9.25 6.94
CA THR A 31 0.23 -9.73 8.26
C THR A 31 0.47 -11.21 8.46
N ILE A 32 0.61 -11.58 9.71
CA ILE A 32 0.51 -12.95 10.16
C ILE A 32 -0.85 -13.19 10.79
N ILE A 33 -1.36 -14.41 10.62
CA ILE A 33 -2.57 -14.91 11.31
C ILE A 33 -2.28 -16.30 11.84
N ARG A 34 -2.54 -16.53 13.14
CA ARG A 34 -2.19 -17.78 13.82
C ARG A 34 -3.31 -18.25 14.74
N ALA A 35 -3.57 -19.55 14.73
CA ALA A 35 -4.51 -20.19 15.67
C ALA A 35 -4.05 -20.04 17.12
N ILE A 36 -2.75 -20.23 17.35
CA ILE A 36 -2.10 -20.04 18.64
C ILE A 36 -1.39 -18.68 18.58
N PRO A 37 -1.80 -17.70 19.41
CA PRO A 37 -1.17 -16.39 19.49
C PRO A 37 0.34 -16.50 19.72
N VAL A 38 1.12 -15.73 18.96
CA VAL A 38 2.60 -15.71 19.07
C VAL A 38 3.11 -14.57 19.93
N TRP A 39 2.29 -13.54 20.15
CA TRP A 39 2.61 -12.39 20.98
C TRP A 39 1.56 -12.21 22.08
N GLN A 40 1.97 -11.57 23.17
CA GLN A 40 1.09 -11.30 24.30
C GLN A 40 -0.11 -10.42 23.86
N ASP A 41 -1.27 -10.63 24.46
CA ASP A 41 -2.49 -9.86 24.19
C ASP A 41 -3.03 -9.99 22.75
N MET A 42 -2.60 -11.03 22.03
CA MET A 42 -3.23 -11.46 20.78
C MET A 42 -4.29 -12.54 21.02
N PHE A 43 -5.33 -12.54 20.19
CA PHE A 43 -6.36 -13.56 20.15
C PHE A 43 -6.12 -14.58 19.02
N PRO A 44 -6.62 -15.82 19.15
CA PRO A 44 -6.64 -16.78 18.04
C PRO A 44 -7.20 -16.15 16.76
N TRP A 45 -6.50 -16.35 15.65
CA TRP A 45 -6.86 -15.84 14.33
C TRP A 45 -6.89 -14.31 14.20
N GLN A 46 -6.34 -13.59 15.19
CA GLN A 46 -6.09 -12.18 15.04
C GLN A 46 -4.96 -11.95 14.03
N GLN A 47 -5.21 -11.05 13.08
CA GLN A 47 -4.17 -10.55 12.20
C GLN A 47 -3.25 -9.58 12.96
N ALA A 48 -1.95 -9.73 12.78
CA ALA A 48 -0.97 -8.79 13.30
C ALA A 48 0.01 -8.38 12.20
N ALA A 49 0.30 -7.08 12.09
CA ALA A 49 1.28 -6.58 11.13
C ALA A 49 2.65 -7.16 11.46
N ALA A 50 3.28 -7.77 10.47
CA ALA A 50 4.62 -8.35 10.58
C ALA A 50 5.60 -7.67 9.63
N GLN A 51 5.10 -7.02 8.58
CA GLN A 51 5.91 -6.28 7.65
C GLN A 51 5.14 -5.06 7.12
N PHE A 52 5.88 -4.01 6.76
CA PHE A 52 5.36 -2.93 5.95
C PHE A 52 6.37 -2.53 4.88
N SER A 53 5.84 -1.94 3.81
CA SER A 53 6.63 -1.22 2.82
C SER A 53 6.10 0.20 2.72
N TYR A 54 7.02 1.15 2.49
CA TYR A 54 6.70 2.55 2.34
C TYR A 54 7.54 3.18 1.23
N HIS A 55 6.89 3.76 0.23
CA HIS A 55 7.54 4.67 -0.72
C HIS A 55 7.10 6.10 -0.46
N GLU A 56 8.01 7.07 -0.57
CA GLU A 56 7.69 8.49 -0.42
C GLU A 56 8.25 9.30 -1.57
N ARG A 57 7.37 10.05 -2.23
CA ARG A 57 7.76 11.03 -3.23
C ARG A 57 8.49 12.17 -2.55
N GLN A 58 9.67 12.51 -3.05
CA GLN A 58 10.47 13.64 -2.63
C GLN A 58 10.12 14.90 -3.45
N PRO A 59 10.43 16.11 -2.95
CA PRO A 59 10.15 17.36 -3.67
C PRO A 59 10.77 17.45 -5.07
N ASP A 60 11.90 16.79 -5.28
CA ASP A 60 12.60 16.70 -6.58
C ASP A 60 11.97 15.68 -7.55
N GLY A 61 10.91 14.99 -7.15
CA GLY A 61 10.20 13.99 -7.93
C GLY A 61 10.77 12.59 -7.85
N THR A 62 11.87 12.37 -7.12
CA THR A 62 12.40 11.03 -6.83
C THR A 62 11.56 10.32 -5.76
N TYR A 63 11.80 9.02 -5.57
CA TYR A 63 11.15 8.24 -4.52
C TYR A 63 12.20 7.61 -3.61
N THR A 64 11.97 7.69 -2.31
CA THR A 64 12.69 6.90 -1.31
C THR A 64 11.85 5.69 -0.92
N HIS A 65 12.51 4.65 -0.40
CA HIS A 65 11.86 3.44 0.09
C HIS A 65 12.35 3.09 1.50
N VAL A 66 11.41 2.71 2.36
CA VAL A 66 11.68 2.13 3.68
C VAL A 66 10.80 0.90 3.84
N GLY A 67 11.41 -0.21 4.25
CA GLY A 67 10.70 -1.44 4.59
C GLY A 67 11.05 -1.94 5.98
N TYR A 68 10.14 -2.70 6.57
CA TYR A 68 10.37 -3.43 7.81
C TYR A 68 9.85 -4.86 7.67
N LEU A 69 10.59 -5.83 8.18
CA LEU A 69 10.16 -7.22 8.31
C LEU A 69 10.55 -7.74 9.69
N ALA A 70 9.55 -8.21 10.43
CA ALA A 70 9.71 -8.80 11.75
C ALA A 70 10.74 -9.96 11.73
N GLU A 71 11.61 -9.99 12.74
CA GLU A 71 12.58 -11.06 12.92
C GLU A 71 12.54 -11.65 14.33
N GLY A 72 12.69 -12.97 14.40
CA GLY A 72 12.72 -13.69 15.66
C GLY A 72 11.36 -13.82 16.35
N PRO A 73 11.36 -14.27 17.61
CA PRO A 73 10.13 -14.63 18.32
C PRO A 73 9.49 -13.46 19.10
N HIS A 74 10.19 -12.33 19.21
CA HIS A 74 9.71 -11.19 20.00
C HIS A 74 8.53 -10.49 19.34
N ASP A 75 7.76 -9.74 20.13
CA ASP A 75 6.67 -8.92 19.63
C ASP A 75 7.18 -7.88 18.64
N ALA A 76 6.75 -8.01 17.38
CA ALA A 76 7.18 -7.12 16.32
C ALA A 76 6.39 -5.80 16.31
N ARG A 77 5.24 -5.71 17.01
CA ARG A 77 4.34 -4.55 16.93
C ARG A 77 5.03 -3.25 17.39
N PRO A 78 5.74 -3.18 18.53
CA PRO A 78 6.44 -1.96 18.93
C PRO A 78 7.54 -1.49 17.96
N PRO A 79 8.53 -2.34 17.55
CA PRO A 79 9.57 -1.90 16.62
C PRO A 79 9.02 -1.57 15.23
N LEU A 80 8.01 -2.31 14.75
CA LEU A 80 7.32 -2.03 13.49
C LEU A 80 6.62 -0.66 13.55
N ALA A 81 5.82 -0.39 14.58
CA ALA A 81 5.12 0.87 14.75
C ALA A 81 6.09 2.05 14.83
N ALA A 82 7.19 1.90 15.58
CA ALA A 82 8.21 2.95 15.69
C ALA A 82 8.91 3.23 14.35
N ALA A 83 9.25 2.18 13.59
CA ALA A 83 9.85 2.34 12.27
C ALA A 83 8.88 3.00 11.29
N MET A 84 7.61 2.61 11.30
CA MET A 84 6.58 3.18 10.44
C MET A 84 6.33 4.66 10.77
N VAL A 85 6.14 5.02 12.04
CA VAL A 85 5.93 6.42 12.46
C VAL A 85 7.09 7.31 12.00
N ARG A 86 8.33 6.82 12.08
CA ARG A 86 9.49 7.55 11.56
C ARG A 86 9.46 7.68 10.03
N ALA A 87 9.17 6.59 9.33
CA ALA A 87 9.15 6.56 7.87
C ALA A 87 8.09 7.53 7.30
N THR A 88 6.91 7.59 7.91
CA THR A 88 5.78 8.39 7.42
C THR A 88 5.71 9.82 7.98
N ALA A 89 6.75 10.28 8.68
CA ALA A 89 6.71 11.55 9.41
C ALA A 89 6.50 12.75 8.48
N ASN A 90 7.12 12.72 7.30
CA ASN A 90 7.17 13.85 6.35
C ASN A 90 6.00 13.86 5.37
N ALA A 91 5.30 12.75 5.18
CA ALA A 91 4.17 12.69 4.26
C ALA A 91 3.04 13.65 4.66
N GLU A 92 2.54 14.36 3.66
CA GLU A 92 1.31 15.16 3.72
C GLU A 92 0.10 14.23 3.66
N ARG A 93 0.16 13.24 2.77
CA ARG A 93 -0.84 12.19 2.55
C ARG A 93 -0.15 10.85 2.37
N VAL A 94 -0.82 9.78 2.79
CA VAL A 94 -0.33 8.41 2.60
C VAL A 94 -1.39 7.61 1.86
N VAL A 95 -1.05 7.19 0.65
CA VAL A 95 -1.87 6.38 -0.24
C VAL A 95 -1.83 4.93 0.23
N THR A 96 -3.01 4.32 0.25
CA THR A 96 -3.23 2.89 0.53
C THR A 96 -4.17 2.33 -0.53
N TYR A 97 -4.25 1.00 -0.63
CA TYR A 97 -5.15 0.33 -1.56
C TYR A 97 -6.12 -0.54 -0.77
N THR A 98 -7.32 0.00 -0.52
CA THR A 98 -8.37 -0.48 0.40
C THR A 98 -8.24 0.01 1.85
N ALA A 99 -9.25 -0.31 2.68
CA ALA A 99 -9.32 0.07 4.09
C ALA A 99 -8.54 -0.88 5.03
N PHE A 100 -7.80 -1.86 4.47
CA PHE A 100 -7.08 -2.86 5.26
C PHE A 100 -6.00 -2.21 6.15
N GLU A 101 -5.17 -1.37 5.55
CA GLU A 101 -4.04 -0.66 6.19
C GLU A 101 -4.53 0.17 7.37
N LYS A 102 -5.66 0.86 7.20
CA LYS A 102 -6.31 1.62 8.27
C LYS A 102 -6.66 0.74 9.47
N THR A 103 -7.16 -0.46 9.22
CA THR A 103 -7.44 -1.43 10.29
C THR A 103 -6.16 -1.88 10.98
N ARG A 104 -5.09 -2.16 10.23
CA ARG A 104 -3.77 -2.53 10.79
C ARG A 104 -3.22 -1.42 11.69
N ILE A 105 -3.33 -0.17 11.28
CA ILE A 105 -2.87 0.99 12.07
C ILE A 105 -3.66 1.12 13.39
N ARG A 106 -4.98 0.91 13.36
CA ARG A 106 -5.80 0.87 14.59
C ARG A 106 -5.47 -0.30 15.51
N ASP A 107 -5.10 -1.44 14.95
CA ASP A 107 -4.60 -2.58 15.73
C ASP A 107 -3.28 -2.22 16.42
N LEU A 108 -2.38 -1.53 15.73
CA LEU A 108 -1.12 -1.04 16.29
C LEU A 108 -1.32 0.03 17.37
N GLN A 109 -2.30 0.94 17.23
CA GLN A 109 -2.64 1.91 18.27
C GLN A 109 -3.00 1.23 19.60
N ARG A 110 -3.71 0.10 19.52
CA ARG A 110 -4.11 -0.69 20.71
C ARG A 110 -2.94 -1.49 21.29
N ALA A 111 -2.10 -2.05 20.41
CA ALA A 111 -0.97 -2.87 20.82
C ALA A 111 0.24 -2.07 21.31
N VAL A 112 0.37 -0.80 20.91
CA VAL A 112 1.50 0.09 21.23
C VAL A 112 0.96 1.45 21.69
N PRO A 113 0.33 1.53 22.88
CA PRO A 113 -0.35 2.74 23.35
C PRO A 113 0.54 3.99 23.40
N GLU A 114 1.84 3.82 23.64
CA GLU A 114 2.84 4.90 23.67
C GLU A 114 3.01 5.60 22.32
N LEU A 115 2.67 4.95 21.20
CA LEU A 115 2.71 5.51 19.84
C LEU A 115 1.30 5.80 19.29
N ALA A 116 0.24 5.58 20.07
CA ALA A 116 -1.13 5.76 19.61
C ALA A 116 -1.40 7.17 19.05
N PRO A 117 -0.92 8.29 19.64
CA PRO A 117 -1.12 9.62 19.07
C PRO A 117 -0.49 9.79 17.67
N GLN A 118 0.71 9.27 17.46
CA GLN A 118 1.43 9.34 16.19
C GLN A 118 0.78 8.45 15.14
N LEU A 119 0.32 7.26 15.54
CA LEU A 119 -0.42 6.34 14.68
C LEU A 119 -1.80 6.90 14.31
N ALA A 120 -2.47 7.62 15.20
CA ALA A 120 -3.72 8.33 14.90
C ALA A 120 -3.47 9.49 13.93
N ALA A 121 -2.36 10.21 14.07
CA ALA A 121 -1.94 11.22 13.11
C ALA A 121 -1.65 10.61 11.72
N LEU A 122 -1.01 9.44 11.65
CA LEU A 122 -0.84 8.69 10.40
C LEU A 122 -2.21 8.28 9.81
N GLU A 123 -3.09 7.71 10.63
CA GLU A 123 -4.45 7.34 10.21
C GLU A 123 -5.20 8.51 9.56
N ALA A 124 -5.09 9.71 10.12
CA ALA A 124 -5.75 10.91 9.61
C ALA A 124 -5.22 11.40 8.25
N LYS A 125 -4.02 10.96 7.84
CA LYS A 125 -3.42 11.30 6.54
C LYS A 125 -3.70 10.24 5.46
N LEU A 126 -4.29 9.09 5.81
CA LEU A 126 -4.53 8.02 4.86
C LEU A 126 -5.58 8.40 3.82
N ILE A 127 -5.30 8.10 2.57
CA ILE A 127 -6.24 8.19 1.44
C ILE A 127 -6.27 6.85 0.70
N ASP A 128 -7.47 6.40 0.35
CA ASP A 128 -7.70 5.09 -0.29
C ASP A 128 -7.87 5.27 -1.80
N LEU A 129 -6.99 4.65 -2.58
CA LEU A 129 -7.00 4.72 -4.04
C LEU A 129 -8.05 3.82 -4.69
N HIS A 130 -8.47 2.75 -4.00
CA HIS A 130 -9.36 1.75 -4.58
C HIS A 130 -10.72 2.33 -5.04
N PRO A 131 -11.42 3.19 -4.26
CA PRO A 131 -12.65 3.83 -4.72
C PRO A 131 -12.48 4.66 -5.98
N VAL A 132 -11.35 5.37 -6.15
CA VAL A 132 -11.09 6.18 -7.34
C VAL A 132 -10.99 5.29 -8.57
N VAL A 133 -10.20 4.21 -8.49
CA VAL A 133 -10.08 3.27 -9.61
C VAL A 133 -11.43 2.64 -9.93
N LYS A 134 -12.12 2.11 -8.90
CA LYS A 134 -13.40 1.43 -9.07
C LYS A 134 -14.47 2.30 -9.70
N ASN A 135 -14.50 3.58 -9.35
CA ASN A 135 -15.55 4.49 -9.81
C ASN A 135 -15.20 5.18 -11.13
N CYS A 136 -13.92 5.23 -11.51
CA CYS A 136 -13.50 6.07 -12.64
C CYS A 136 -12.81 5.34 -13.77
N VAL A 137 -12.32 4.11 -13.58
CA VAL A 137 -11.50 3.42 -14.59
C VAL A 137 -11.95 1.98 -14.73
N TYR A 138 -12.13 1.54 -15.97
CA TYR A 138 -12.40 0.13 -16.26
C TYR A 138 -11.65 -0.34 -17.50
N HIS A 139 -11.18 -1.58 -17.46
CA HIS A 139 -10.67 -2.29 -18.63
C HIS A 139 -11.35 -3.67 -18.71
N PRO A 140 -11.68 -4.21 -19.89
CA PRO A 140 -12.29 -5.54 -20.02
C PRO A 140 -11.52 -6.65 -19.27
N ASP A 141 -10.18 -6.58 -19.26
CA ASP A 141 -9.33 -7.53 -18.54
C ASP A 141 -9.39 -7.42 -17.00
N PHE A 142 -10.05 -6.40 -16.44
CA PHE A 142 -10.36 -6.38 -15.01
C PHE A 142 -11.28 -7.56 -14.64
N ARG A 143 -12.11 -8.03 -15.59
CA ARG A 143 -13.06 -9.14 -15.41
C ARG A 143 -13.98 -8.94 -14.19
N GLY A 144 -14.36 -7.68 -13.93
CA GLY A 144 -15.17 -7.27 -12.78
C GLY A 144 -14.43 -7.19 -11.45
N SER A 145 -13.13 -7.48 -11.39
CA SER A 145 -12.29 -7.31 -10.20
C SER A 145 -11.53 -6.00 -10.23
N PHE A 146 -11.43 -5.36 -9.07
CA PHE A 146 -10.65 -4.14 -8.85
C PHE A 146 -9.54 -4.38 -7.82
N SER A 147 -9.15 -5.63 -7.60
CA SER A 147 -7.97 -5.93 -6.80
C SER A 147 -6.73 -5.34 -7.50
N LEU A 148 -5.73 -4.91 -6.72
CA LEU A 148 -4.52 -4.31 -7.28
C LEU A 148 -3.88 -5.24 -8.33
N LYS A 149 -3.84 -6.55 -8.07
CA LYS A 149 -3.26 -7.55 -8.97
C LYS A 149 -3.96 -7.62 -10.33
N ASP A 150 -5.29 -7.51 -10.34
CA ASP A 150 -6.10 -7.65 -11.55
C ASP A 150 -6.02 -6.40 -12.43
N ILE A 151 -5.90 -5.22 -11.81
CA ILE A 151 -5.84 -3.95 -12.55
C ILE A 151 -4.44 -3.58 -13.04
N LEU A 152 -3.39 -4.12 -12.43
CA LEU A 152 -2.02 -3.72 -12.72
C LEU A 152 -1.59 -4.08 -14.14
N THR A 153 -1.88 -5.29 -14.60
CA THR A 153 -1.50 -5.73 -15.96
C THR A 153 -2.12 -4.84 -17.05
N PRO A 154 -3.45 -4.60 -17.05
CA PRO A 154 -4.07 -3.75 -18.08
C PRO A 154 -3.74 -2.26 -17.96
N LEU A 155 -3.53 -1.73 -16.75
CA LEU A 155 -3.23 -0.29 -16.59
C LEU A 155 -1.74 0.03 -16.66
N VAL A 156 -0.89 -0.83 -16.12
CA VAL A 156 0.55 -0.61 -15.91
C VAL A 156 1.35 -1.84 -16.38
N PRO A 157 1.27 -2.23 -17.66
CA PRO A 157 1.81 -3.50 -18.16
C PRO A 157 3.32 -3.66 -17.96
N PHE A 158 4.08 -2.56 -17.99
CA PHE A 158 5.53 -2.57 -17.79
C PHE A 158 5.97 -2.89 -16.35
N VAL A 159 5.07 -2.73 -15.37
CA VAL A 159 5.29 -3.20 -14.00
C VAL A 159 4.96 -4.69 -13.91
N ALA A 160 3.92 -5.15 -14.65
CA ALA A 160 3.45 -6.53 -14.69
C ALA A 160 4.45 -7.53 -15.33
N ASP A 161 5.19 -7.11 -16.36
CA ASP A 161 6.16 -7.96 -17.07
C ASP A 161 7.53 -8.11 -16.38
N LYS A 162 7.82 -7.27 -15.37
CA LYS A 162 9.07 -7.33 -14.59
C LYS A 162 8.95 -8.19 -13.32
N ILE A 163 8.00 -9.12 -13.31
CA ILE A 163 7.73 -9.96 -12.14
C ILE A 163 8.07 -11.40 -12.50
N PRO A 164 9.33 -11.80 -12.32
CA PRO A 164 9.65 -13.21 -12.29
C PRO A 164 8.89 -13.85 -11.12
N ARG A 165 8.27 -15.01 -11.35
CA ARG A 165 7.93 -15.93 -10.26
C ARG A 165 9.25 -16.57 -9.84
N HIS A 166 9.96 -15.96 -8.88
CA HIS A 166 11.28 -16.46 -8.50
C HIS A 166 11.17 -17.83 -7.82
N GLU A 167 12.06 -18.75 -8.23
CA GLU A 167 12.33 -20.01 -7.56
C GLU A 167 13.05 -19.75 -6.22
N ARG A 168 12.27 -19.85 -5.14
CA ARG A 168 12.53 -20.24 -3.73
C ARG A 168 13.87 -20.05 -2.99
N ASP A 169 14.92 -19.46 -3.51
CA ASP A 169 16.22 -19.56 -2.83
C ASP A 169 16.51 -18.53 -1.72
N ARG A 170 15.70 -17.48 -1.51
CA ARG A 170 15.81 -16.61 -0.31
C ARG A 170 14.45 -16.02 0.12
N VAL A 171 13.63 -16.83 0.79
CA VAL A 171 12.28 -16.47 1.30
C VAL A 171 12.19 -15.08 1.95
N ARG A 172 13.21 -14.65 2.70
CA ARG A 172 13.25 -13.31 3.31
C ARG A 172 13.27 -12.19 2.27
N GLN A 173 14.16 -12.29 1.29
CA GLN A 173 14.29 -11.27 0.25
C GLN A 173 13.03 -11.25 -0.61
N ASP A 174 12.47 -12.42 -0.91
CA ASP A 174 11.21 -12.54 -1.64
C ASP A 174 10.04 -11.84 -0.93
N LEU A 175 9.95 -11.95 0.41
CA LEU A 175 8.93 -11.26 1.20
C LEU A 175 9.12 -9.74 1.17
N LEU A 176 10.36 -9.25 1.31
CA LEU A 176 10.67 -7.83 1.21
C LEU A 176 10.33 -7.28 -0.18
N ASP A 177 10.75 -7.99 -1.23
CA ASP A 177 10.54 -7.60 -2.61
C ASP A 177 9.06 -7.60 -2.98
N TYR A 178 8.28 -8.56 -2.48
CA TYR A 178 6.83 -8.64 -2.72
C TYR A 178 6.09 -7.41 -2.14
N CYS A 179 6.29 -7.10 -0.87
CA CYS A 179 5.62 -5.94 -0.24
C CYS A 179 6.14 -4.61 -0.80
N GLN A 180 7.45 -4.52 -1.11
CA GLN A 180 8.01 -3.36 -1.81
C GLN A 180 7.32 -3.13 -3.15
N ARG A 181 7.11 -4.20 -3.91
CA ARG A 181 6.48 -4.13 -5.21
C ARG A 181 5.05 -3.63 -5.16
N ASP A 182 4.25 -4.01 -4.17
CA ASP A 182 2.85 -3.56 -4.08
C ASP A 182 2.77 -2.04 -3.83
N THR A 183 3.67 -1.48 -3.02
CA THR A 183 3.77 -0.01 -2.90
C THR A 183 4.28 0.67 -4.18
N TRP A 184 5.24 0.09 -4.88
CA TRP A 184 5.70 0.63 -6.17
C TRP A 184 4.62 0.55 -7.26
N ALA A 185 3.82 -0.50 -7.24
CA ALA A 185 2.67 -0.68 -8.10
C ALA A 185 1.64 0.44 -7.88
N MET A 186 1.37 0.84 -6.63
CA MET A 186 0.52 1.99 -6.33
C MET A 186 1.10 3.31 -6.88
N VAL A 187 2.41 3.52 -6.75
CA VAL A 187 3.09 4.70 -7.34
C VAL A 187 2.82 4.77 -8.84
N LYS A 188 3.07 3.68 -9.57
CA LYS A 188 2.88 3.63 -11.02
C LYS A 188 1.43 3.67 -11.45
N LEU A 189 0.53 3.15 -10.62
CA LEU A 189 -0.89 3.28 -10.84
C LEU A 189 -1.34 4.75 -10.74
N VAL A 190 -0.92 5.48 -9.70
CA VAL A 190 -1.25 6.91 -9.59
C VAL A 190 -0.68 7.71 -10.76
N GLU A 191 0.59 7.49 -11.14
CA GLU A 191 1.18 8.12 -12.33
C GLU A 191 0.35 7.84 -13.59
N ARG A 192 -0.06 6.59 -13.80
CA ARG A 192 -0.88 6.22 -14.95
C ARG A 192 -2.26 6.86 -14.94
N LEU A 193 -2.92 6.92 -13.78
CA LEU A 193 -4.23 7.53 -13.65
C LEU A 193 -4.17 9.04 -13.95
N ARG A 194 -3.07 9.70 -13.55
CA ARG A 194 -2.80 11.11 -13.86
C ARG A 194 -2.65 11.35 -15.36
N GLU A 195 -1.91 10.49 -16.06
CA GLU A 195 -1.81 10.54 -17.53
C GLU A 195 -3.18 10.39 -18.21
N LEU A 196 -4.00 9.43 -17.74
CA LEU A 196 -5.35 9.20 -18.27
C LEU A 196 -6.28 10.39 -18.02
N ALA A 197 -6.14 11.06 -16.88
CA ALA A 197 -6.87 12.27 -16.52
C ALA A 197 -6.29 13.55 -17.14
N ARG A 198 -5.10 13.50 -17.74
CA ARG A 198 -4.35 14.66 -18.25
C ARG A 198 -4.09 15.72 -17.18
N VAL A 199 -3.66 15.28 -16.00
CA VAL A 199 -3.32 16.15 -14.85
C VAL A 199 -1.87 15.92 -14.43
N ASP A 200 -1.07 16.98 -14.37
CA ASP A 200 0.38 16.94 -14.06
C ASP A 200 0.71 17.03 -12.57
#